data_AF-A0A345NZS6-F1
#
_entry.id   AF-A0A345NZS6-F1
#
_cell.length_a   1.000
_cell.length_b   1.000
_cell.length_c   1.000
_cell.angle_alpha   90.00
_cell.angle_beta   90.00
_cell.angle_gamma   90.00
#
_symmetry.space_group_name_H-M   'P 1'
#
loop_
_entity.id
_entity.type
_entity.pdbx_description
1 polymer ?
#
loop_
_entity_poly.entity_id
_entity_poly.type
_entity_poly.pdbx_seq_one_letter_code
_entity_poly.pdbx_strand_id
1 'polypeptide(L)'
;MPIHLKKFFKWIEVSPFYGTNTLATAAEYTLKRTKELQLFLTDVRLEIDNNPAENVIRPNVFGRKNWLFSASEAGARANAISLSLAETPNYMESISIRT
;
A
#
# COMPACT_ATOMS: atom_id res chain seq x y z
N MET A 1 17.08 10.72 11.76
CA MET A 1 17.15 9.77 10.63
C MET A 1 18.25 8.74 10.87
N PRO A 2 17.93 7.44 10.90
CA PRO A 2 18.89 6.34 11.06
C PRO A 2 20.02 6.39 10.04
N ILE A 3 21.23 5.98 10.45
CA ILE A 3 22.45 6.01 9.61
C ILE A 3 22.26 5.25 8.29
N HIS A 4 21.55 4.12 8.31
CA HIS A 4 21.33 3.29 7.13
C HIS A 4 20.44 4.00 6.09
N LEU A 5 19.39 4.69 6.53
CA LEU A 5 18.50 5.44 5.63
C LEU A 5 19.20 6.65 5.00
N LYS A 6 20.02 7.37 5.77
CA LYS A 6 20.86 8.45 5.22
C LYS A 6 21.80 7.92 4.13
N LYS A 7 22.43 6.75 4.36
CA LYS A 7 23.30 6.11 3.37
C LYS A 7 22.53 5.69 2.11
N PHE A 8 21.33 5.15 2.27
CA PHE A 8 20.48 4.71 1.17
C PHE A 8 20.03 5.87 0.28
N PHE A 9 19.46 6.94 0.85
CA PHE A 9 19.04 8.10 0.06
C PHE A 9 20.22 8.78 -0.63
N LYS A 10 21.35 8.92 0.07
CA LYS A 10 22.59 9.43 -0.54
C LYS A 10 23.07 8.54 -1.68
N TRP A 11 22.97 7.21 -1.55
CA TRP A 11 23.34 6.27 -2.60
C TRP A 11 22.44 6.42 -3.83
N ILE A 12 21.14 6.61 -3.67
CA ILE A 12 20.23 6.86 -4.80
C ILE A 12 20.57 8.19 -5.51
N GLU A 13 20.85 9.26 -4.76
CA GLU A 13 21.19 10.58 -5.32
C GLU A 13 22.47 10.55 -6.18
N VAL A 14 23.48 9.76 -5.79
CA VAL A 14 24.75 9.66 -6.53
C VAL A 14 24.73 8.56 -7.59
N SER A 15 23.71 7.70 -7.59
CA SER A 15 23.64 6.59 -8.53
C SER A 15 23.33 7.10 -9.94
N PRO A 16 23.90 6.49 -10.99
CA PRO A 16 23.75 6.94 -12.36
C PRO A 16 22.42 6.50 -12.99
N PHE A 17 21.31 6.66 -12.25
CA PHE A 17 19.98 6.34 -12.75
C PHE A 17 19.49 7.52 -13.60
N TYR A 18 19.71 7.43 -14.91
CA TYR A 18 19.32 8.46 -15.87
C TYR A 18 18.38 7.91 -16.94
N GLY A 19 17.59 8.80 -17.54
CA GLY A 19 16.69 8.49 -18.65
C GLY A 19 15.33 7.93 -18.22
N THR A 20 14.65 7.25 -19.12
CA THR A 20 13.26 6.79 -18.98
C THR A 20 13.11 5.33 -18.57
N ASN A 21 14.20 4.71 -18.07
CA ASN A 21 14.14 3.32 -17.63
C ASN A 21 13.38 3.18 -16.31
N THR A 22 12.87 1.97 -16.05
CA THR A 22 12.06 1.67 -14.86
C THR A 22 12.79 1.95 -13.55
N LEU A 23 14.11 1.80 -13.53
CA LEU A 23 14.94 2.02 -12.34
C LEU A 23 15.10 3.52 -12.03
N ALA A 24 15.27 4.36 -13.06
CA ALA A 24 15.30 5.81 -12.94
C ALA A 24 13.96 6.36 -12.43
N THR A 25 12.85 5.86 -12.97
CA THR A 25 11.51 6.20 -12.46
C THR A 25 11.33 5.80 -11.00
N ALA A 26 11.79 4.61 -10.61
CA ALA A 26 11.71 4.16 -9.22
C ALA A 26 12.59 4.99 -8.28
N ALA A 27 13.80 5.36 -8.72
CA ALA A 27 14.70 6.22 -7.97
C ALA A 27 14.10 7.61 -7.76
N GLU A 28 13.57 8.24 -8.82
CA GLU A 28 12.91 9.55 -8.74
C GLU A 28 11.68 9.51 -7.84
N TYR A 29 10.84 8.48 -7.99
CA TYR A 29 9.68 8.25 -7.14
C TYR A 29 10.07 8.18 -5.65
N THR A 30 11.14 7.46 -5.35
CA THR A 30 11.66 7.28 -3.98
C THR A 30 12.17 8.60 -3.41
N LEU A 31 12.98 9.34 -4.17
CA LEU A 31 13.52 10.64 -3.74
C LEU A 31 12.41 11.66 -3.49
N LYS A 32 11.40 11.72 -4.36
CA LYS A 32 10.25 12.62 -4.21
C LYS A 32 9.46 12.35 -2.93
N ARG A 33 9.44 11.11 -2.45
CA ARG A 33 8.68 10.65 -1.27
C ARG A 33 9.53 10.42 -0.02
N THR A 34 10.76 10.94 0.00
CA THR A 34 11.69 10.78 1.13
C THR A 34 11.07 11.11 2.49
N LYS A 35 10.23 12.16 2.58
CA LYS A 35 9.54 12.53 3.83
C LYS A 35 8.49 11.50 4.25
N GLU A 36 7.72 10.99 3.30
CA GLU A 36 6.62 10.04 3.54
C GLU A 36 7.17 8.68 3.97
N LEU A 37 8.21 8.20 3.28
CA LEU A 37 8.90 6.94 3.57
C LEU A 37 9.60 6.92 4.94
N GLN A 38 9.67 8.04 5.63
CA GLN A 38 10.30 8.15 6.95
C GLN A 38 9.30 8.33 8.09
N LEU A 39 8.01 8.51 7.79
CA LEU A 39 6.99 8.77 8.81
C LEU A 39 6.91 7.66 9.88
N PHE A 40 7.12 6.40 9.48
CA PHE A 40 7.14 5.25 10.40
C PHE A 40 8.23 5.34 11.48
N LEU A 41 9.30 6.13 11.25
CA LEU A 41 10.33 6.37 12.25
C LEU A 41 9.90 7.34 13.35
N THR A 42 8.87 8.15 13.07
CA THR A 42 8.36 9.20 13.96
C THR A 42 7.00 8.88 14.54
N ASP A 43 6.17 8.13 13.82
CA ASP A 43 4.84 7.72 14.24
C ASP A 43 4.78 6.20 14.35
N VAL A 44 4.63 5.71 15.59
CA VAL A 44 4.60 4.27 15.92
C VAL A 44 3.32 3.60 15.42
N ARG A 45 2.29 4.37 15.06
CA ARG A 45 1.03 3.83 14.52
C ARG A 45 1.17 3.39 13.06
N LEU A 46 2.23 3.79 12.39
CA LEU A 46 2.49 3.44 11.01
C LEU A 46 3.43 2.23 10.94
N GLU A 47 3.00 1.20 10.24
CA GLU A 47 3.84 0.05 9.95
C GLU A 47 4.87 0.41 8.86
N ILE A 48 6.04 -0.25 8.91
CA ILE A 48 7.13 -0.04 7.94
C ILE A 48 6.78 -0.59 6.56
N ASP A 49 5.94 -1.63 6.52
CA ASP A 49 5.52 -2.29 5.31
C ASP A 49 4.01 -2.13 5.09
N ASN A 50 3.61 -2.40 3.86
CA ASN A 50 2.21 -2.30 3.44
C ASN A 50 1.49 -3.65 3.54
N ASN A 51 2.07 -4.66 4.21
CA ASN A 51 1.56 -6.02 4.18
C ASN A 51 0.14 -6.16 4.77
N PRO A 52 -0.24 -5.45 5.85
CA PRO A 52 -1.63 -5.47 6.32
C PRO A 52 -2.61 -4.95 5.27
N ALA A 53 -2.30 -3.82 4.62
CA ALA A 53 -3.18 -3.27 3.59
C ALA A 53 -3.24 -4.17 2.35
N GLU A 54 -2.11 -4.79 1.97
CA GLU A 54 -2.08 -5.80 0.91
C GLU A 54 -2.93 -7.03 1.27
N ASN A 55 -2.85 -7.50 2.51
CA ASN A 55 -3.68 -8.61 3.00
C ASN A 55 -5.17 -8.27 2.96
N VAL A 56 -5.55 -7.04 3.35
CA VAL A 56 -6.95 -6.57 3.28
C VAL A 56 -7.45 -6.48 1.83
N ILE A 57 -6.61 -6.05 0.88
CA ILE A 57 -7.04 -5.94 -0.53
C ILE A 57 -6.95 -7.26 -1.30
N ARG A 58 -6.11 -8.22 -0.88
CA ARG A 58 -5.89 -9.51 -1.57
C ARG A 58 -7.20 -10.25 -1.90
N PRO A 59 -8.15 -10.47 -0.97
CA PRO A 59 -9.42 -11.13 -1.26
C PRO A 59 -10.21 -10.45 -2.38
N ASN A 60 -10.16 -9.12 -2.45
CA ASN A 60 -10.84 -8.33 -3.48
C ASN A 60 -10.17 -8.45 -4.85
N VAL A 61 -8.85 -8.53 -4.89
CA VAL A 61 -8.09 -8.73 -6.13
C VAL A 61 -8.36 -10.13 -6.69
N PHE A 62 -8.32 -11.16 -5.84
CA PHE A 62 -8.63 -12.53 -6.25
C PHE A 62 -10.11 -12.72 -6.62
N GLY A 63 -11.02 -12.12 -5.84
CA GLY A 63 -12.46 -12.22 -6.03
C GLY A 63 -12.95 -11.63 -7.34
N ARG A 64 -12.42 -10.48 -7.77
CA ARG A 64 -12.81 -9.81 -9.04
C ARG A 64 -12.62 -10.67 -10.30
N LYS A 65 -11.70 -11.64 -10.27
CA LYS A 65 -11.52 -12.60 -11.38
C LYS A 65 -12.61 -13.69 -11.40
N ASN A 66 -13.25 -13.96 -10.27
CA ASN A 66 -14.19 -15.06 -10.07
C ASN A 66 -15.65 -14.62 -9.84
N TRP A 67 -15.90 -13.36 -9.48
CA TRP A 67 -17.25 -12.86 -9.24
C TRP A 67 -17.98 -12.55 -10.54
N LEU A 68 -19.08 -13.27 -10.76
CA LEU A 68 -20.07 -12.98 -11.80
C LEU A 68 -20.48 -11.50 -11.69
N PHE A 69 -20.48 -10.80 -12.83
CA PHE A 69 -20.88 -9.39 -12.98
C PHE A 69 -19.84 -8.30 -12.64
N SER A 70 -18.56 -8.62 -12.42
CA SER A 70 -17.52 -7.61 -12.10
C SER A 70 -17.02 -6.75 -13.27
N ALA A 71 -17.61 -6.88 -14.47
CA ALA A 71 -17.11 -6.25 -15.71
C ALA A 71 -17.80 -4.93 -16.09
N SER A 72 -18.89 -4.54 -15.41
CA SER A 72 -19.62 -3.30 -15.66
C SER A 72 -19.54 -2.35 -14.46
N GLU A 73 -19.75 -1.05 -14.67
CA GLU A 73 -19.76 -0.07 -13.57
C GLU A 73 -20.83 -0.40 -12.52
N ALA A 74 -22.02 -0.84 -12.96
CA ALA A 74 -23.09 -1.28 -12.07
C ALA A 74 -22.67 -2.49 -11.22
N GLY A 75 -21.97 -3.45 -11.83
CA GLY A 75 -21.43 -4.60 -11.12
C GLY A 75 -20.29 -4.26 -10.16
N ALA A 76 -19.43 -3.30 -10.51
CA ALA A 76 -18.42 -2.77 -9.61
C ALA A 76 -19.06 -2.10 -8.38
N ARG A 77 -20.13 -1.32 -8.56
CA ARG A 77 -20.89 -0.72 -7.45
C ARG A 77 -21.56 -1.78 -6.58
N ALA A 78 -22.20 -2.78 -7.18
CA ALA A 78 -22.83 -3.87 -6.42
C ALA A 78 -21.79 -4.66 -5.60
N ASN A 79 -20.64 -4.99 -6.19
CA ASN A 79 -19.54 -5.63 -5.48
C ASN A 79 -19.00 -4.77 -4.33
N ALA A 80 -18.81 -3.46 -4.56
CA ALA A 80 -18.34 -2.55 -3.51
C ALA A 80 -19.30 -2.53 -2.30
N ILE A 81 -20.61 -2.53 -2.54
CA ILE A 81 -21.63 -2.59 -1.47
C ILE A 81 -21.54 -3.93 -0.73
N SER A 82 -21.54 -5.05 -1.45
CA SER A 82 -21.48 -6.39 -0.86
C SER A 82 -20.22 -6.59 -0.01
N LEU A 83 -19.07 -6.10 -0.48
CA LEU A 83 -17.81 -6.17 0.24
C LEU A 83 -17.79 -5.27 1.47
N SER A 84 -18.33 -4.05 1.36
CA SER A 84 -18.44 -3.15 2.51
C SER A 84 -19.28 -3.78 3.62
N LEU A 85 -20.36 -4.46 3.25
CA LEU A 85 -21.23 -5.18 4.19
C LEU A 85 -20.50 -6.38 4.83
N ALA A 86 -19.75 -7.14 4.04
CA ALA A 86 -18.99 -8.30 4.52
C ALA A 86 -17.80 -7.93 5.42
N GLU A 87 -17.20 -6.76 5.22
CA GLU A 87 -16.03 -6.30 5.99
C GLU A 87 -16.41 -5.65 7.33
N THR A 88 -17.63 -5.11 7.44
CA THR A 88 -18.10 -4.42 8.66
C THR A 88 -18.00 -5.31 9.92
N PRO A 89 -18.42 -6.60 9.92
CA PRO A 89 -18.24 -7.49 11.05
C PRO A 89 -16.78 -7.80 11.39
N ASN A 90 -15.93 -8.01 10.37
CA ASN A 90 -14.50 -8.31 10.55
C ASN A 90 -13.77 -7.16 11.24
N TYR A 91 -14.11 -5.92 10.88
CA TYR A 91 -13.55 -4.73 11.51
C TYR A 91 -13.95 -4.62 13.00
N MET A 92 -15.24 -4.87 13.31
CA MET A 92 -15.74 -4.86 14.69
C MET A 92 -15.06 -5.91 15.57
N GLU A 93 -14.82 -7.11 15.03
CA GLU A 93 -14.11 -8.18 15.73
C GLU A 93 -12.63 -7.83 15.97
N SER A 94 -11.97 -7.21 15.00
CA SER A 94 -10.57 -6.77 15.11
C SER A 94 -10.34 -5.71 16.19
N ILE A 95 -11.32 -4.82 16.43
CA ILE A 95 -11.27 -3.82 17.50
C ILE A 95 -11.46 -4.49 18.86
N SER A 96 -12.40 -5.42 18.96
CA SER A 96 -12.68 -6.18 20.18
C SER A 96 -11.47 -6.98 20.68
N ILE A 97 -10.68 -7.55 19.75
CA ILE A 97 -9.50 -8.35 20.09
C ILE A 97 -8.26 -7.49 20.45
N ARG A 98 -8.24 -6.21 20.04
CA ARG A 98 -7.11 -5.28 20.28
C ARG A 98 -7.30 -4.38 21.50
N THR A 99 -8.41 -4.51 22.24
CA THR A 99 -8.72 -3.75 23.48
C THR A 99 -8.54 -4.64 24.70
#